data_AF-A0A956LYA8-F1
#
_entry.id   AF-A0A956LYA8-F1
#
_cell.length_a   1.000
_cell.length_b   1.000
_cell.length_c   1.000
_cell.angle_alpha   90.00
_cell.angle_beta   90.00
_cell.angle_gamma   90.00
#
_symmetry.space_group_name_H-M   'P 1'
#
loop_
_entity.id
_entity.type
_entity.pdbx_description
1 polymer ?
#
loop_
_entity_poly.entity_id
_entity_poly.type
_entity_poly.pdbx_seq_one_letter_code
_entity_poly.pdbx_strand_id
1 'polypeptide(L)'
;MRVTSLGARSLAIALVAVASIASCFTDADAQDDYQAYCLYKAGADYPSGNPAFDQNAQGIAHDQNNWIITQTAELWKIPVSYPLGSVQDGDPGVLRNNISAYPEIHDLGYHHFGDPVVFRYGTRDYLFVPIENDEIFLPGAVAVFRAIDLHYLDYAVLGVQIYDAGWCAVDDDGYLYSSRQHASSIYRYAVDWELLRTSDTLDLTYLEEIPLYDESGSTRLDLVTMQGGEFAPGSKLLYLLSGFHDDSPAEHISEGIHVMDTTTWRRVAHSTNGYGYFNYDYTSVWDGEPEGLTVWDLDDGRAPNISGQLHVFMLDNEIFDDLDLYHYTNVWRVDASSPCSQGEPTCPFRTVTAARNVIFPGSEMRISAGVYPENLSISTPIRMTATNGTVRIGN
;
A
#
# COMPACT_ATOMS: atom_id res chain seq x y z
N MET A 1 42.14 -42.21 49.83
CA MET A 1 41.16 -41.10 49.95
C MET A 1 41.70 -39.95 49.10
N ARG A 2 41.34 -39.92 47.81
CA ARG A 2 41.76 -38.88 46.86
C ARG A 2 40.49 -38.29 46.26
N VAL A 3 40.31 -37.00 46.48
CA VAL A 3 39.20 -36.19 46.02
C VAL A 3 39.41 -35.90 44.53
N THR A 4 38.44 -36.26 43.70
CA THR A 4 38.35 -35.89 42.28
C THR A 4 37.62 -34.55 42.15
N SER A 5 38.27 -33.58 41.52
CA SER A 5 37.75 -32.24 41.24
C SER A 5 36.71 -32.26 40.12
N LEU A 6 35.60 -31.54 40.34
CA LEU A 6 34.63 -31.17 39.30
C LEU A 6 35.28 -30.22 38.30
N GLY A 7 35.19 -30.57 37.00
CA GLY A 7 35.50 -29.68 35.89
C GLY A 7 34.31 -28.76 35.61
N ALA A 8 34.57 -27.45 35.63
CA ALA A 8 33.64 -26.42 35.20
C ALA A 8 33.43 -26.51 33.69
N ARG A 9 32.16 -26.57 33.24
CA ARG A 9 31.78 -26.39 31.84
C ARG A 9 31.71 -24.89 31.56
N SER A 10 32.59 -24.41 30.69
CA SER A 10 32.55 -23.05 30.16
C SER A 10 31.34 -22.87 29.25
N LEU A 11 30.48 -21.94 29.63
CA LEU A 11 29.37 -21.43 28.82
C LEU A 11 29.97 -20.50 27.75
N ALA A 12 29.99 -20.95 26.49
CA ALA A 12 30.36 -20.08 25.37
C ALA A 12 29.13 -19.28 24.96
N ILE A 13 29.11 -18.00 25.32
CA ILE A 13 28.14 -17.01 24.81
C ILE A 13 28.55 -16.73 23.36
N ALA A 14 27.72 -17.13 22.41
CA ALA A 14 27.86 -16.75 21.01
C ALA A 14 27.52 -15.26 20.88
N LEU A 15 28.54 -14.43 20.68
CA LEU A 15 28.38 -13.03 20.32
C LEU A 15 28.00 -13.00 18.84
N VAL A 16 26.72 -12.78 18.52
CA VAL A 16 26.30 -12.45 17.16
C VAL A 16 26.78 -11.03 16.89
N ALA A 17 27.87 -10.92 16.13
CA ALA A 17 28.34 -9.65 15.61
C ALA A 17 27.42 -9.25 14.45
N VAL A 18 26.47 -8.35 14.71
CA VAL A 18 25.73 -7.65 13.66
C VAL A 18 26.73 -6.78 12.91
N ALA A 19 27.23 -7.29 11.79
CA ALA A 19 28.09 -6.53 10.90
C ALA A 19 27.21 -5.51 10.18
N SER A 20 27.33 -4.23 10.57
CA SER A 20 26.74 -3.12 9.85
C SER A 20 27.43 -2.99 8.49
N ILE A 21 26.86 -3.63 7.46
CA ILE A 21 27.30 -3.44 6.08
C ILE A 21 26.83 -2.04 5.68
N ALA A 22 27.79 -1.13 5.51
CA ALA A 22 27.56 0.16 4.86
C ALA A 22 27.21 -0.11 3.40
N SER A 23 25.93 -0.27 3.12
CA SER A 23 25.39 -0.35 1.76
C SER A 23 25.72 0.95 1.02
N CYS A 24 26.34 0.81 -0.15
CA CYS A 24 26.46 1.89 -1.12
C CYS A 24 25.06 2.18 -1.69
N PHE A 25 24.29 3.01 -0.98
CA PHE A 25 23.12 3.65 -1.55
C PHE A 25 23.61 4.67 -2.59
N THR A 26 23.29 4.39 -3.84
CA THR A 26 23.39 5.32 -4.97
C THR A 26 22.68 6.62 -4.63
N ASP A 27 23.22 7.74 -5.13
CA ASP A 27 22.74 9.11 -4.97
C ASP A 27 21.24 9.16 -4.65
N ALA A 28 20.92 9.47 -3.39
CA ALA A 28 19.59 9.91 -3.00
C ALA A 28 19.37 11.25 -3.72
N ASP A 29 18.89 11.18 -4.96
CA ASP A 29 18.13 12.25 -5.59
C ASP A 29 17.22 12.81 -4.51
N ALA A 30 17.25 14.12 -4.28
CA ALA A 30 16.51 14.78 -3.21
C ALA A 30 15.08 14.23 -3.21
N GLN A 31 14.82 13.31 -2.26
CA GLN A 31 13.64 12.46 -2.23
C GLN A 31 12.45 13.39 -2.37
N ASP A 32 11.61 13.06 -3.34
CA ASP A 32 10.51 13.90 -3.72
C ASP A 32 9.47 13.88 -2.58
N ASP A 33 9.60 14.79 -1.60
CA ASP A 33 8.75 14.94 -0.40
C ASP A 33 7.25 15.16 -0.72
N TYR A 34 6.86 15.06 -1.99
CA TYR A 34 5.54 15.38 -2.51
C TYR A 34 4.76 14.13 -2.98
N GLN A 35 4.62 13.12 -2.12
CA GLN A 35 3.91 11.86 -2.40
C GLN A 35 2.54 11.71 -1.69
N ALA A 36 1.84 12.80 -1.41
CA ALA A 36 0.48 12.76 -0.86
C ALA A 36 -0.58 12.64 -1.98
N TYR A 37 -1.07 11.42 -2.22
CA TYR A 37 -1.99 11.04 -3.30
C TYR A 37 -3.45 11.08 -2.84
N CYS A 38 -3.96 12.28 -2.56
CA CYS A 38 -5.27 12.45 -1.93
C CYS A 38 -6.34 13.04 -2.88
N LEU A 39 -6.04 13.23 -4.17
CA LEU A 39 -7.06 13.68 -5.14
C LEU A 39 -7.62 12.47 -5.88
N TYR A 40 -8.84 12.07 -5.52
CA TYR A 40 -9.63 11.07 -6.24
C TYR A 40 -9.93 11.55 -7.65
N LYS A 41 -9.84 10.64 -8.62
CA LYS A 41 -10.10 10.89 -10.04
C LYS A 41 -11.48 10.37 -10.40
N ALA A 42 -12.49 11.20 -10.20
CA ALA A 42 -13.88 10.77 -10.28
C ALA A 42 -14.25 10.28 -11.69
N GLY A 43 -14.89 9.10 -11.77
CA GLY A 43 -15.31 8.50 -13.04
C GLY A 43 -14.17 7.94 -13.88
N ALA A 44 -13.00 7.73 -13.26
CA ALA A 44 -11.86 7.03 -13.86
C ALA A 44 -11.68 5.61 -13.28
N ASP A 45 -12.68 5.09 -12.55
CA ASP A 45 -12.61 3.78 -11.93
C ASP A 45 -12.48 2.69 -13.01
N TYR A 46 -11.37 1.96 -12.97
CA TYR A 46 -11.07 0.93 -13.96
C TYR A 46 -10.01 -0.07 -13.44
N PRO A 47 -10.25 -1.39 -13.51
CA PRO A 47 -11.47 -2.04 -13.99
C PRO A 47 -12.69 -1.69 -13.14
N SER A 48 -13.86 -1.98 -13.71
CA SER A 48 -15.16 -1.89 -13.04
C SER A 48 -16.02 -3.04 -13.58
N GLY A 49 -16.67 -3.79 -12.68
CA GLY A 49 -17.43 -5.02 -12.98
C GLY A 49 -16.63 -6.30 -12.72
N ASN A 50 -16.72 -7.30 -13.58
CA ASN A 50 -16.20 -8.66 -13.33
C ASN A 50 -14.92 -9.01 -14.16
N PRO A 51 -13.73 -8.45 -13.89
CA PRO A 51 -12.49 -9.00 -14.45
C PRO A 51 -12.25 -10.44 -13.97
N ALA A 52 -11.33 -11.18 -14.61
CA ALA A 52 -11.12 -12.60 -14.29
C ALA A 52 -10.61 -12.90 -12.85
N PHE A 53 -10.28 -11.86 -12.08
CA PHE A 53 -9.73 -11.90 -10.73
C PHE A 53 -10.64 -11.14 -9.73
N ASP A 54 -11.89 -10.88 -10.09
CA ASP A 54 -12.89 -10.18 -9.26
C ASP A 54 -13.27 -10.97 -8.01
N GLN A 55 -13.54 -12.26 -8.16
CA GLN A 55 -14.10 -13.09 -7.09
C GLN A 55 -13.17 -13.16 -5.87
N ASN A 56 -13.62 -12.68 -4.72
CA ASN A 56 -12.86 -12.61 -3.48
C ASN A 56 -11.44 -12.05 -3.70
N ALA A 57 -11.31 -10.93 -4.42
CA ALA A 57 -10.06 -10.19 -4.46
C ALA A 57 -9.66 -9.77 -3.05
N GLN A 58 -8.38 -9.80 -2.72
CA GLN A 58 -7.86 -9.56 -1.36
C GLN A 58 -6.68 -8.59 -1.31
N GLY A 59 -6.19 -8.14 -2.48
CA GLY A 59 -4.97 -7.37 -2.52
C GLY A 59 -4.45 -7.02 -3.90
N ILE A 60 -3.67 -5.95 -3.94
CA ILE A 60 -3.01 -5.47 -5.15
C ILE A 60 -1.59 -4.97 -4.85
N ALA A 61 -0.65 -5.39 -5.68
CA ALA A 61 0.70 -4.86 -5.73
C ALA A 61 1.17 -4.73 -7.18
N HIS A 62 2.42 -4.33 -7.36
CA HIS A 62 3.02 -4.25 -8.67
C HIS A 62 4.52 -4.50 -8.62
N ASP A 63 5.07 -5.06 -9.70
CA ASP A 63 6.48 -4.91 -10.02
C ASP A 63 6.65 -3.84 -11.11
N GLN A 64 7.86 -3.67 -11.66
CA GLN A 64 8.09 -2.64 -12.69
C GLN A 64 7.21 -2.80 -13.94
N ASN A 65 6.75 -4.01 -14.26
CA ASN A 65 6.10 -4.34 -15.53
C ASN A 65 4.79 -5.12 -15.37
N ASN A 66 4.34 -5.42 -14.15
CA ASN A 66 3.20 -6.29 -13.91
C ASN A 66 2.41 -5.83 -12.70
N TRP A 67 1.09 -5.96 -12.79
CA TRP A 67 0.20 -6.04 -11.64
C TRP A 67 0.38 -7.40 -10.97
N ILE A 68 0.35 -7.42 -9.65
CA ILE A 68 0.21 -8.62 -8.83
C ILE A 68 -1.11 -8.48 -8.08
N ILE A 69 -1.98 -9.49 -8.16
CA ILE A 69 -3.30 -9.46 -7.52
C ILE A 69 -3.48 -10.75 -6.73
N THR A 70 -3.97 -10.63 -5.51
CA THR A 70 -4.37 -11.76 -4.68
C THR A 70 -5.89 -11.87 -4.66
N GLN A 71 -6.37 -13.10 -4.71
CA GLN A 71 -7.69 -13.50 -4.24
C GLN A 71 -7.48 -14.44 -3.05
N THR A 72 -8.54 -14.82 -2.33
CA THR A 72 -8.43 -15.76 -1.19
C THR A 72 -7.50 -16.94 -1.49
N ALA A 73 -7.67 -17.60 -2.64
CA ALA A 73 -6.88 -18.77 -2.99
C ALA A 73 -6.01 -18.62 -4.25
N GLU A 74 -5.97 -17.46 -4.91
CA GLU A 74 -5.29 -17.29 -6.20
C GLU A 74 -4.29 -16.15 -6.16
N LEU A 75 -3.14 -16.35 -6.79
CA LEU A 75 -2.11 -15.33 -6.99
C LEU A 75 -1.91 -15.10 -8.48
N TRP A 76 -2.23 -13.88 -8.92
CA TRP A 76 -2.14 -13.45 -10.30
C TRP A 76 -0.94 -12.55 -10.52
N LYS A 77 -0.31 -12.70 -11.69
CA LYS A 77 0.65 -11.75 -12.25
C LYS A 77 0.23 -11.39 -13.67
N ILE A 78 -0.02 -10.10 -13.90
CA ILE A 78 -0.61 -9.61 -15.14
C ILE A 78 0.28 -8.51 -15.72
N PRO A 79 0.79 -8.60 -16.96
CA PRO A 79 1.63 -7.55 -17.52
C PRO A 79 0.87 -6.22 -17.58
N VAL A 80 1.52 -5.12 -17.17
CA VAL A 80 0.91 -3.79 -17.01
C VAL A 80 0.24 -3.27 -18.27
N SER A 81 0.73 -3.70 -19.43
CA SER A 81 0.19 -3.34 -20.74
C SER A 81 -1.19 -3.97 -21.04
N TYR A 82 -1.64 -4.94 -20.24
CA TYR A 82 -2.95 -5.54 -20.41
C TYR A 82 -4.05 -4.65 -19.81
N PRO A 83 -5.17 -4.47 -20.53
CA PRO A 83 -6.37 -3.88 -19.95
C PRO A 83 -6.98 -4.82 -18.89
N LEU A 84 -6.85 -4.45 -17.62
CA LEU A 84 -7.29 -5.25 -16.46
C LEU A 84 -8.76 -5.71 -16.56
N GLY A 85 -9.66 -4.89 -17.11
CA GLY A 85 -11.08 -5.26 -17.26
C GLY A 85 -11.38 -6.33 -18.31
N SER A 86 -10.38 -6.85 -19.02
CA SER A 86 -10.58 -7.86 -20.08
C SER A 86 -9.50 -8.93 -20.16
N VAL A 87 -8.51 -8.89 -19.27
CA VAL A 87 -7.48 -9.93 -19.20
C VAL A 87 -8.09 -11.27 -18.82
N GLN A 88 -7.54 -12.35 -19.39
CA GLN A 88 -8.00 -13.71 -19.16
C GLN A 88 -6.87 -14.61 -18.65
N ASP A 89 -7.26 -15.69 -17.98
CA ASP A 89 -6.34 -16.79 -17.70
C ASP A 89 -5.82 -17.39 -19.03
N GLY A 90 -4.51 -17.61 -19.09
CA GLY A 90 -3.81 -18.10 -20.29
C GLY A 90 -3.38 -17.03 -21.31
N ASP A 91 -3.69 -15.75 -21.08
CA ASP A 91 -3.15 -14.67 -21.90
C ASP A 91 -1.60 -14.66 -21.84
N PRO A 92 -0.89 -14.36 -22.95
CA PRO A 92 0.57 -14.40 -22.99
C PRO A 92 1.21 -13.50 -21.91
N GLY A 93 1.97 -14.13 -21.02
CA GLY A 93 2.68 -13.47 -19.92
C GLY A 93 1.87 -13.32 -18.63
N VAL A 94 0.58 -13.68 -18.64
CA VAL A 94 -0.22 -13.80 -17.42
C VAL A 94 0.16 -15.10 -16.71
N LEU A 95 0.43 -15.00 -15.41
CA LEU A 95 0.59 -16.16 -14.53
C LEU A 95 -0.53 -16.16 -13.51
N ARG A 96 -0.99 -17.36 -13.16
CA ARG A 96 -1.98 -17.59 -12.12
C ARG A 96 -1.62 -18.88 -11.40
N ASN A 97 -1.48 -18.80 -10.08
CA ASN A 97 -1.23 -19.96 -9.24
C ASN A 97 -2.25 -19.99 -8.10
N ASN A 98 -2.93 -21.12 -7.94
CA ASN A 98 -3.73 -21.37 -6.76
C ASN A 98 -2.82 -21.67 -5.54
N ILE A 99 -3.22 -21.28 -4.33
CA ILE A 99 -2.45 -21.51 -3.10
C ILE A 99 -2.12 -22.99 -2.87
N SER A 100 -2.98 -23.91 -3.32
CA SER A 100 -2.72 -25.36 -3.30
C SER A 100 -1.54 -25.82 -4.16
N ALA A 101 -1.02 -24.96 -5.05
CA ALA A 101 0.23 -25.20 -5.77
C ALA A 101 1.48 -25.08 -4.87
N TYR A 102 1.33 -24.58 -3.63
CA TYR A 102 2.39 -24.37 -2.65
C TYR A 102 2.13 -25.24 -1.40
N PRO A 103 2.37 -26.56 -1.46
CA PRO A 103 2.09 -27.48 -0.35
C PRO A 103 2.81 -27.10 0.95
N GLU A 104 3.94 -26.40 0.87
CA GLU A 104 4.70 -25.90 2.01
C GLU A 104 3.90 -24.98 2.94
N ILE A 105 2.91 -24.25 2.41
CA ILE A 105 2.01 -23.39 3.19
C ILE A 105 0.59 -23.95 3.21
N HIS A 106 0.10 -24.50 2.11
CA HIS A 106 -1.27 -25.01 2.01
C HIS A 106 -1.51 -26.19 2.96
N ASP A 107 -0.59 -27.15 3.04
CA ASP A 107 -0.78 -28.34 3.89
C ASP A 107 -0.64 -28.03 5.38
N LEU A 108 -0.21 -26.81 5.72
CA LEU A 108 -0.19 -26.27 7.08
C LEU A 108 -1.48 -25.52 7.45
N GLY A 109 -2.45 -25.43 6.54
CA GLY A 109 -3.76 -24.81 6.76
C GLY A 109 -3.85 -23.34 6.31
N TYR A 110 -2.84 -22.80 5.64
CA TYR A 110 -2.94 -21.45 5.08
C TYR A 110 -3.71 -21.49 3.75
N HIS A 111 -4.85 -20.81 3.71
CA HIS A 111 -5.82 -20.88 2.61
C HIS A 111 -6.29 -19.52 2.10
N HIS A 112 -5.72 -18.45 2.65
CA HIS A 112 -6.15 -17.07 2.40
C HIS A 112 -4.94 -16.18 2.15
N PHE A 113 -4.81 -15.61 0.94
CA PHE A 113 -3.84 -14.54 0.65
C PHE A 113 -4.45 -13.17 0.96
N GLY A 114 -3.70 -12.29 1.62
CA GLY A 114 -4.09 -10.88 1.82
C GLY A 114 -3.39 -9.90 0.87
N ASP A 115 -3.31 -8.62 1.27
CA ASP A 115 -2.72 -7.53 0.50
C ASP A 115 -1.18 -7.63 0.43
N PRO A 116 -0.61 -7.88 -0.77
CA PRO A 116 0.80 -8.16 -0.93
C PRO A 116 1.64 -6.89 -1.14
N VAL A 117 2.96 -7.03 -1.07
CA VAL A 117 3.91 -5.98 -1.45
C VAL A 117 5.10 -6.55 -2.22
N VAL A 118 5.58 -5.82 -3.22
CA VAL A 118 6.82 -6.15 -3.94
C VAL A 118 7.95 -5.26 -3.44
N PHE A 119 9.05 -5.87 -3.02
CA PHE A 119 10.25 -5.15 -2.59
C PHE A 119 11.49 -5.64 -3.35
N ARG A 120 12.28 -4.69 -3.85
CA ARG A 120 13.54 -4.97 -4.54
C ARG A 120 14.70 -4.93 -3.55
N TYR A 121 15.37 -6.07 -3.37
CA TYR A 121 16.63 -6.12 -2.63
C TYR A 121 17.78 -6.56 -3.53
N GLY A 122 18.73 -5.65 -3.74
CA GLY A 122 19.82 -5.82 -4.70
C GLY A 122 19.32 -5.85 -6.14
N THR A 123 19.36 -7.02 -6.78
CA THR A 123 18.94 -7.20 -8.20
C THR A 123 17.70 -8.08 -8.35
N ARG A 124 17.04 -8.41 -7.24
CA ARG A 124 15.92 -9.35 -7.20
C ARG A 124 14.71 -8.70 -6.55
N ASP A 125 13.56 -8.93 -7.18
CA ASP A 125 12.25 -8.54 -6.67
C ASP A 125 11.65 -9.70 -5.90
N TYR A 126 11.28 -9.43 -4.65
CA TYR A 126 10.59 -10.36 -3.76
C TYR A 126 9.16 -9.88 -3.60
N LEU A 127 8.23 -10.82 -3.73
CA LEU A 127 6.82 -10.59 -3.47
C LEU A 127 6.50 -11.18 -2.10
N PHE A 128 6.16 -10.33 -1.14
CA PHE A 128 5.68 -10.72 0.17
C PHE A 128 4.16 -10.76 0.12
N VAL A 129 3.60 -11.91 0.48
CA VAL A 129 2.14 -12.12 0.51
C VAL A 129 1.79 -12.56 1.91
N PRO A 130 0.98 -11.78 2.64
CA PRO A 130 0.53 -12.19 3.95
C PRO A 130 -0.49 -13.33 3.76
N ILE A 131 -0.46 -14.31 4.65
CA ILE A 131 -1.25 -15.52 4.57
C ILE A 131 -1.92 -15.83 5.91
N GLU A 132 -3.21 -16.14 5.85
CA GLU A 132 -4.02 -16.47 7.02
C GLU A 132 -4.39 -17.95 7.04
N ASN A 133 -4.64 -18.43 8.24
CA ASN A 133 -4.94 -19.83 8.53
C ASN A 133 -6.37 -19.95 9.06
N ASP A 134 -7.15 -20.85 8.46
CA ASP A 134 -8.55 -21.06 8.84
C ASP A 134 -8.70 -21.70 10.24
N GLU A 135 -7.62 -22.28 10.78
CA GLU A 135 -7.63 -22.86 12.11
C GLU A 135 -7.50 -21.80 13.20
N ILE A 136 -8.46 -21.83 14.12
CA ILE A 136 -8.47 -21.01 15.32
C ILE A 136 -7.15 -21.23 16.09
N PHE A 137 -6.52 -20.12 16.49
CA PHE A 137 -5.28 -20.03 17.29
C PHE A 137 -3.96 -20.24 16.53
N LEU A 138 -3.99 -20.47 15.21
CA LEU A 138 -2.77 -20.41 14.42
C LEU A 138 -2.41 -18.95 14.10
N PRO A 139 -1.10 -18.62 14.13
CA PRO A 139 -0.64 -17.27 13.83
C PRO A 139 -0.72 -16.99 12.33
N GLY A 140 -0.94 -15.72 11.99
CA GLY A 140 -0.73 -15.25 10.62
C GLY A 140 0.74 -15.41 10.21
N ALA A 141 1.00 -15.45 8.92
CA ALA A 141 2.35 -15.56 8.38
C ALA A 141 2.52 -14.68 7.13
N VAL A 142 3.76 -14.56 6.66
CA VAL A 142 4.07 -13.96 5.37
C VAL A 142 4.83 -14.99 4.54
N ALA A 143 4.28 -15.33 3.38
CA ALA A 143 4.98 -16.11 2.36
C ALA A 143 5.77 -15.16 1.45
N VAL A 144 6.91 -15.63 0.96
CA VAL A 144 7.71 -14.88 -0.01
C VAL A 144 7.93 -15.67 -1.28
N PHE A 145 7.75 -14.98 -2.40
CA PHE A 145 7.87 -15.51 -3.75
C PHE A 145 8.89 -14.68 -4.54
N ARG A 146 9.46 -15.26 -5.60
CA ARG A 146 10.09 -14.45 -6.64
C ARG A 146 9.02 -13.74 -7.43
N ALA A 147 9.07 -12.42 -7.47
CA ALA A 147 8.08 -11.65 -8.23
C ALA A 147 8.13 -11.98 -9.74
N ILE A 148 9.29 -12.39 -10.29
CA ILE A 148 9.44 -12.65 -11.73
C ILE A 148 8.54 -13.78 -12.24
N ASP A 149 8.40 -14.87 -11.48
CA ASP A 149 7.74 -16.11 -11.93
C ASP A 149 6.82 -16.74 -10.88
N LEU A 150 6.52 -16.02 -9.79
CA LEU A 150 5.70 -16.48 -8.66
C LEU A 150 6.23 -17.77 -8.01
N HIS A 151 7.53 -18.07 -8.14
CA HIS A 151 8.12 -19.22 -7.48
C HIS A 151 8.20 -18.98 -5.97
N TYR A 152 7.55 -19.87 -5.20
CA TYR A 152 7.63 -19.90 -3.75
C TYR A 152 9.07 -20.08 -3.27
N LEU A 153 9.44 -19.37 -2.21
CA LEU A 153 10.77 -19.44 -1.60
C LEU A 153 10.69 -19.95 -0.16
N ASP A 154 9.93 -19.26 0.69
CA ASP A 154 9.76 -19.60 2.10
C ASP A 154 8.57 -18.86 2.71
N TYR A 155 8.32 -19.07 4.00
CA TYR A 155 7.39 -18.28 4.79
C TYR A 155 7.91 -18.06 6.22
N ALA A 156 7.43 -17.01 6.87
CA ALA A 156 7.74 -16.72 8.27
C ALA A 156 6.47 -16.38 9.05
N VAL A 157 6.36 -16.95 10.24
CA VAL A 157 5.24 -16.76 11.15
C VAL A 157 5.35 -15.40 11.85
N LEU A 158 4.25 -14.65 11.87
CA LEU A 158 4.12 -13.40 12.60
C LEU A 158 3.74 -13.66 14.05
N GLY A 159 4.68 -14.14 14.87
CA GLY A 159 4.37 -14.72 16.19
C GLY A 159 3.65 -13.82 17.22
N VAL A 160 3.53 -12.51 16.97
CA VAL A 160 2.75 -11.57 17.80
C VAL A 160 1.34 -11.31 17.26
N GLN A 161 1.08 -11.66 16.00
CA GLN A 161 -0.22 -11.63 15.34
C GLN A 161 -0.80 -13.04 15.34
N ILE A 162 -1.83 -13.24 16.16
CA ILE A 162 -2.55 -14.50 16.23
C ILE A 162 -3.84 -14.26 15.45
N TYR A 163 -4.28 -15.25 14.68
CA TYR A 163 -5.49 -15.25 13.83
C TYR A 163 -5.36 -14.56 12.47
N ASP A 164 -4.71 -13.40 12.41
CA ASP A 164 -4.84 -12.52 11.25
C ASP A 164 -3.49 -12.04 10.70
N ALA A 165 -3.48 -11.83 9.39
CA ALA A 165 -2.44 -11.21 8.58
C ALA A 165 -3.08 -10.79 7.23
N GLY A 166 -3.99 -9.81 7.27
CA GLY A 166 -4.69 -9.34 6.06
C GLY A 166 -3.82 -8.51 5.12
N TRP A 167 -2.69 -7.96 5.59
CA TRP A 167 -1.81 -7.11 4.76
C TRP A 167 -0.35 -7.13 5.25
N CYS A 168 0.56 -6.73 4.38
CA CYS A 168 1.91 -6.32 4.77
C CYS A 168 2.48 -5.25 3.84
N ALA A 169 3.41 -4.44 4.34
CA ALA A 169 4.15 -3.45 3.55
C ALA A 169 5.64 -3.49 3.90
N VAL A 170 6.50 -2.99 3.00
CA VAL A 170 7.94 -2.84 3.26
C VAL A 170 8.35 -1.38 3.03
N ASP A 171 9.06 -0.79 4.00
CA ASP A 171 9.58 0.59 3.85
C ASP A 171 10.87 0.64 3.02
N ASP A 172 11.31 1.86 2.67
CA ASP A 172 12.55 2.08 1.91
C ASP A 172 13.82 1.53 2.60
N ASP A 173 13.78 1.36 3.93
CA ASP A 173 14.88 0.78 4.73
C ASP A 173 14.82 -0.77 4.76
N GLY A 174 13.78 -1.37 4.19
CA GLY A 174 13.58 -2.81 4.10
C GLY A 174 13.00 -3.44 5.37
N TYR A 175 12.31 -2.69 6.22
CA TYR A 175 11.54 -3.24 7.33
C TYR A 175 10.15 -3.64 6.86
N LEU A 176 9.70 -4.82 7.28
CA LEU A 176 8.35 -5.29 7.03
C LEU A 176 7.41 -4.81 8.12
N TYR A 177 6.23 -4.35 7.72
CA TYR A 177 5.15 -3.90 8.60
C TYR A 177 3.89 -4.68 8.31
N SER A 178 3.11 -4.93 9.34
CA SER A 178 1.80 -5.57 9.26
C SER A 178 1.05 -5.31 10.58
N SER A 179 -0.23 -5.65 10.65
CA SER A 179 -1.04 -5.51 11.86
C SER A 179 -2.01 -6.67 12.00
N ARG A 180 -2.68 -6.72 13.16
CA ARG A 180 -3.92 -7.48 13.28
C ARG A 180 -5.01 -6.85 12.42
N GLN A 181 -6.09 -7.60 12.21
CA GLN A 181 -7.32 -7.13 11.57
C GLN A 181 -7.89 -5.95 12.36
N HIS A 182 -8.03 -6.10 13.69
CA HIS A 182 -8.37 -5.00 14.59
C HIS A 182 -7.09 -4.38 15.18
N ALA A 183 -6.73 -3.18 14.71
CA ALA A 183 -5.47 -2.52 14.98
C ALA A 183 -5.63 -1.13 15.62
N SER A 184 -4.90 -0.91 16.72
CA SER A 184 -4.53 0.44 17.22
C SER A 184 -3.03 0.71 17.11
N SER A 185 -2.33 -0.24 16.50
CA SER A 185 -0.88 -0.29 16.36
C SER A 185 -0.52 -1.20 15.18
N ILE A 186 0.67 -0.99 14.64
CA ILE A 186 1.28 -1.90 13.66
C ILE A 186 2.54 -2.51 14.24
N TYR A 187 2.98 -3.64 13.71
CA TYR A 187 4.19 -4.33 14.12
C TYR A 187 5.26 -4.15 13.07
N ARG A 188 6.50 -3.91 13.52
CA ARG A 188 7.66 -3.78 12.66
C ARG A 188 8.59 -4.97 12.82
N TYR A 189 9.05 -5.51 11.70
CA TYR A 189 9.93 -6.67 11.62
C TYR A 189 11.18 -6.33 10.81
N ALA A 190 12.34 -6.78 11.29
CA ALA A 190 13.54 -6.84 10.46
C ALA A 190 13.50 -8.12 9.61
N VAL A 191 13.76 -7.97 8.31
CA VAL A 191 13.96 -9.08 7.38
C VAL A 191 15.46 -9.38 7.30
N ASP A 192 15.86 -10.65 7.47
CA ASP A 192 17.23 -11.06 7.13
C ASP A 192 17.38 -11.17 5.60
N TRP A 193 17.57 -10.02 4.96
CA TRP A 193 17.67 -9.91 3.52
C TRP A 193 18.82 -10.70 2.91
N GLU A 194 19.93 -10.86 3.64
CA GLU A 194 21.09 -11.58 3.12
C GLU A 194 20.84 -13.09 3.16
N LEU A 195 20.20 -13.59 4.23
CA LEU A 195 19.73 -14.97 4.29
C LEU A 195 18.73 -15.25 3.17
N LEU A 196 17.70 -14.41 3.02
CA LEU A 196 16.70 -14.55 1.95
C LEU A 196 17.34 -14.54 0.57
N ARG A 197 18.30 -13.65 0.33
CA ARG A 197 19.00 -13.55 -0.96
C ARG A 197 19.91 -14.74 -1.26
N THR A 198 20.51 -15.35 -0.24
CA THR A 198 21.56 -16.38 -0.44
C THR A 198 21.05 -17.82 -0.31
N SER A 199 19.99 -18.05 0.45
CA SER A 199 19.41 -19.38 0.68
C SER A 199 17.92 -19.48 0.40
N ASP A 200 17.29 -18.41 -0.10
CA ASP A 200 15.84 -18.35 -0.29
C ASP A 200 15.05 -18.58 1.01
N THR A 201 15.64 -18.30 2.17
CA THR A 201 15.03 -18.50 3.50
C THR A 201 14.56 -17.18 4.09
N LEU A 202 13.31 -17.11 4.51
CA LEU A 202 12.74 -15.93 5.14
C LEU A 202 12.88 -16.03 6.67
N ASP A 203 13.63 -15.10 7.25
CA ASP A 203 13.69 -14.93 8.70
C ASP A 203 13.22 -13.51 9.07
N LEU A 204 12.23 -13.45 9.97
CA LEU A 204 11.64 -12.21 10.45
C LEU A 204 11.90 -12.06 11.95
N THR A 205 12.56 -10.97 12.33
CA THR A 205 12.74 -10.61 13.73
C THR A 205 11.78 -9.49 14.09
N TYR A 206 10.82 -9.79 14.99
CA TYR A 206 9.98 -8.76 15.59
C TYR A 206 10.84 -7.71 16.32
N LEU A 207 10.61 -6.43 16.00
CA LEU A 207 11.34 -5.32 16.61
C LEU A 207 10.47 -4.61 17.65
N GLU A 208 9.31 -4.11 17.23
CA GLU A 208 8.44 -3.31 18.09
C GLU A 208 6.99 -3.25 17.59
N GLU A 209 6.13 -2.78 18.49
CA GLU A 209 4.75 -2.41 18.24
C GLU A 209 4.66 -0.88 18.25
N ILE A 210 4.12 -0.33 17.17
CA ILE A 210 4.08 1.09 16.90
C ILE A 210 2.63 1.56 17.02
N PRO A 211 2.29 2.37 18.04
CA PRO A 211 0.94 2.90 18.19
C PRO A 211 0.62 3.90 17.07
N LEU A 212 -0.59 3.80 16.52
CA LEU A 212 -1.11 4.74 15.54
C LEU A 212 -1.97 5.80 16.23
N TYR A 213 -1.80 7.06 15.84
CA TYR A 213 -2.54 8.18 16.42
C TYR A 213 -3.33 8.97 15.38
N ASP A 214 -4.38 9.65 15.86
CA ASP A 214 -5.13 10.65 15.10
C ASP A 214 -4.26 11.86 14.71
N GLU A 215 -4.86 12.80 13.97
CA GLU A 215 -4.20 14.02 13.48
C GLU A 215 -3.70 14.91 14.64
N SER A 216 -4.37 14.84 15.80
CA SER A 216 -3.97 15.57 16.99
C SER A 216 -2.75 14.94 17.69
N GLY A 217 -2.45 13.67 17.40
CA GLY A 217 -1.43 12.88 18.09
C GLY A 217 -1.79 12.55 19.53
N SER A 218 -3.06 12.65 19.91
CA SER A 218 -3.52 12.51 21.30
C SER A 218 -4.39 11.27 21.50
N THR A 219 -5.09 10.84 20.47
CA THR A 219 -5.99 9.67 20.51
C THR A 219 -5.39 8.56 19.67
N ARG A 220 -5.38 7.32 20.18
CA ARG A 220 -5.03 6.17 19.36
C ARG A 220 -6.14 5.91 18.36
N LEU A 221 -5.76 5.58 17.13
CA LEU A 221 -6.71 5.05 16.16
C LEU A 221 -7.21 3.68 16.64
N ASP A 222 -8.41 3.35 16.18
CA ASP A 222 -9.05 2.07 16.40
C ASP A 222 -9.59 1.63 15.03
N LEU A 223 -8.76 0.91 14.29
CA LEU A 223 -9.03 0.46 12.92
C LEU A 223 -9.54 -0.98 13.02
N VAL A 224 -10.81 -1.22 12.71
CA VAL A 224 -11.49 -2.47 13.05
C VAL A 224 -11.18 -3.59 12.08
N THR A 225 -11.13 -3.28 10.79
CA THR A 225 -10.93 -4.26 9.73
C THR A 225 -9.82 -3.80 8.80
N MET A 226 -8.58 -4.16 9.07
CA MET A 226 -7.43 -3.82 8.24
C MET A 226 -7.40 -4.66 6.97
N GLN A 227 -7.32 -3.97 5.81
CA GLN A 227 -7.45 -4.58 4.49
C GLN A 227 -6.28 -4.31 3.55
N GLY A 228 -5.34 -3.44 3.95
CA GLY A 228 -4.21 -3.14 3.09
C GLY A 228 -3.24 -2.13 3.65
N GLY A 229 -2.07 -2.04 3.01
CA GLY A 229 -1.14 -0.96 3.29
C GLY A 229 0.09 -0.95 2.40
N GLU A 230 0.57 0.24 2.09
CA GLU A 230 1.74 0.45 1.22
C GLU A 230 2.46 1.75 1.58
N PHE A 231 3.80 1.70 1.57
CA PHE A 231 4.60 2.92 1.71
C PHE A 231 4.65 3.67 0.39
N ALA A 232 4.46 4.98 0.44
CA ALA A 232 4.74 5.80 -0.73
C ALA A 232 6.26 5.87 -0.97
N PRO A 233 6.74 5.56 -2.19
CA PRO A 233 8.18 5.50 -2.49
C PRO A 233 8.87 6.81 -2.15
N GLY A 234 10.03 6.72 -1.52
CA GLY A 234 10.82 7.91 -1.28
C GLY A 234 10.30 8.81 -0.15
N SER A 235 9.23 8.41 0.52
CA SER A 235 8.48 9.28 1.42
C SER A 235 8.47 8.74 2.84
N LYS A 236 7.81 9.49 3.73
CA LYS A 236 7.54 9.07 5.10
C LYS A 236 6.04 8.87 5.31
N LEU A 237 5.34 8.47 4.24
CA LEU A 237 3.92 8.22 4.26
C LEU A 237 3.65 6.73 4.09
N LEU A 238 2.88 6.18 5.02
CA LEU A 238 2.27 4.86 4.92
C LEU A 238 0.78 5.06 4.66
N TYR A 239 0.28 4.49 3.58
CA TYR A 239 -1.15 4.37 3.31
C TYR A 239 -1.62 3.09 3.98
N LEU A 240 -2.70 3.18 4.74
CA LEU A 240 -3.40 2.04 5.31
C LEU A 240 -4.83 2.04 4.79
N LEU A 241 -5.36 0.86 4.51
CA LEU A 241 -6.75 0.67 4.13
C LEU A 241 -7.45 -0.15 5.19
N SER A 242 -8.65 0.27 5.54
CA SER A 242 -9.48 -0.45 6.48
C SER A 242 -10.97 -0.26 6.19
N GLY A 243 -11.79 -1.20 6.65
CA GLY A 243 -13.24 -1.22 6.50
C GLY A 243 -13.78 -2.61 6.15
N PHE A 244 -15.05 -2.82 6.46
CA PHE A 244 -15.82 -4.01 6.13
C PHE A 244 -17.24 -3.62 5.75
N HIS A 245 -17.89 -4.37 4.88
CA HIS A 245 -19.24 -4.03 4.43
C HIS A 245 -20.27 -4.06 5.58
N ASP A 246 -20.08 -4.98 6.52
CA ASP A 246 -20.96 -5.22 7.69
C ASP A 246 -20.61 -4.33 8.92
N ASP A 247 -19.68 -3.39 8.77
CA ASP A 247 -19.33 -2.43 9.81
C ASP A 247 -20.55 -1.60 10.27
N SER A 248 -20.54 -1.18 11.53
CA SER A 248 -21.53 -0.26 12.05
C SER A 248 -21.38 1.13 11.43
N PRO A 249 -22.44 1.97 11.44
CA PRO A 249 -22.34 3.34 10.92
C PRO A 249 -21.27 4.21 11.59
N ALA A 250 -20.85 3.88 12.82
CA ALA A 250 -19.78 4.58 13.50
C ALA A 250 -18.40 4.15 12.95
N GLU A 251 -18.24 2.87 12.66
CA GLU A 251 -17.04 2.29 12.06
C GLU A 251 -16.89 2.80 10.61
N HIS A 252 -17.96 2.81 9.81
CA HIS A 252 -17.97 3.39 8.45
C HIS A 252 -17.45 4.84 8.35
N ILE A 253 -17.49 5.59 9.46
CA ILE A 253 -16.96 6.97 9.53
C ILE A 253 -15.47 6.98 9.90
N SER A 254 -15.00 6.02 10.68
CA SER A 254 -13.60 5.94 11.12
C SER A 254 -12.69 5.21 10.15
N GLU A 255 -13.23 4.31 9.33
CA GLU A 255 -12.53 3.46 8.37
C GLU A 255 -12.30 4.14 7.00
N GLY A 256 -11.63 3.47 6.06
CA GLY A 256 -11.26 3.96 4.74
C GLY A 256 -9.75 4.01 4.52
N ILE A 257 -9.27 4.97 3.72
CA ILE A 257 -7.84 5.18 3.47
C ILE A 257 -7.26 6.15 4.51
N HIS A 258 -6.25 5.72 5.24
CA HIS A 258 -5.51 6.51 6.21
C HIS A 258 -4.10 6.79 5.72
N VAL A 259 -3.67 8.05 5.79
CA VAL A 259 -2.29 8.43 5.46
C VAL A 259 -1.55 8.73 6.74
N MET A 260 -0.56 7.93 7.07
CA MET A 260 0.23 8.02 8.30
C MET A 260 1.58 8.65 8.02
N ASP A 261 1.95 9.69 8.75
CA ASP A 261 3.34 10.18 8.80
C ASP A 261 4.16 9.24 9.68
N THR A 262 5.11 8.53 9.10
CA THR A 262 5.89 7.47 9.75
C THR A 262 7.01 8.02 10.65
N THR A 263 7.25 9.34 10.66
CA THR A 263 8.13 9.98 11.65
C THR A 263 7.45 10.19 12.99
N THR A 264 6.14 10.41 12.98
CA THR A 264 5.35 10.72 14.18
C THR A 264 4.29 9.67 14.49
N TRP A 265 4.04 8.76 13.54
CA TRP A 265 2.96 7.77 13.53
C TRP A 265 1.57 8.38 13.77
N ARG A 266 1.38 9.57 13.21
CA ARG A 266 0.11 10.31 13.24
C ARG A 266 -0.54 10.26 11.87
N ARG A 267 -1.86 10.13 11.86
CA ARG A 267 -2.65 10.29 10.65
C ARG A 267 -2.55 11.75 10.19
N VAL A 268 -2.23 11.98 8.93
CA VAL A 268 -2.12 13.32 8.32
C VAL A 268 -3.20 13.56 7.28
N ALA A 269 -3.86 12.49 6.81
CA ALA A 269 -5.07 12.56 6.01
C ALA A 269 -5.90 11.29 6.22
N HIS A 270 -7.20 11.40 5.99
CA HIS A 270 -8.17 10.32 6.06
C HIS A 270 -9.18 10.53 4.93
N SER A 271 -9.50 9.48 4.18
CA SER A 271 -10.50 9.56 3.12
C SER A 271 -11.87 9.80 3.71
N THR A 272 -12.69 10.56 2.99
CA THR A 272 -14.10 10.72 3.27
C THR A 272 -14.92 9.66 2.54
N ASN A 273 -16.13 9.43 3.03
CA ASN A 273 -17.03 8.41 2.51
C ASN A 273 -18.21 9.09 1.77
N GLY A 274 -18.10 9.19 0.44
CA GLY A 274 -19.13 9.73 -0.47
C GLY A 274 -19.05 11.22 -0.80
N TYR A 275 -17.97 11.91 -0.41
CA TYR A 275 -17.81 13.34 -0.69
C TYR A 275 -16.34 13.76 -0.69
N GLY A 276 -16.07 15.03 -1.02
CA GLY A 276 -14.73 15.62 -0.92
C GLY A 276 -13.78 15.19 -2.04
N TYR A 277 -12.52 15.62 -1.92
CA TYR A 277 -11.48 15.33 -2.92
C TYR A 277 -10.72 14.05 -2.61
N PHE A 278 -10.53 13.72 -1.32
CA PHE A 278 -9.98 12.44 -0.91
C PHE A 278 -11.12 11.49 -0.57
N ASN A 279 -11.85 11.07 -1.59
CA ASN A 279 -13.07 10.29 -1.43
C ASN A 279 -12.80 8.80 -1.66
N TYR A 280 -13.24 7.96 -0.73
CA TYR A 280 -13.29 6.51 -0.87
C TYR A 280 -14.62 6.05 -0.28
N ASP A 281 -15.62 5.92 -1.15
CA ASP A 281 -16.98 5.59 -0.76
C ASP A 281 -17.24 4.10 -0.95
N TYR A 282 -17.07 3.33 0.12
CA TYR A 282 -17.38 1.90 0.14
C TYR A 282 -18.76 1.59 0.71
N THR A 283 -19.53 2.60 1.12
CA THR A 283 -20.85 2.39 1.76
C THR A 283 -22.02 2.62 0.83
N SER A 284 -21.79 3.29 -0.30
CA SER A 284 -22.79 3.45 -1.36
C SER A 284 -22.90 2.24 -2.28
N VAL A 285 -21.87 1.39 -2.29
CA VAL A 285 -21.86 0.07 -2.92
C VAL A 285 -22.57 -0.90 -1.99
N TRP A 286 -23.45 -1.74 -2.54
CA TRP A 286 -24.11 -2.77 -1.74
C TRP A 286 -23.03 -3.77 -1.31
N ASP A 287 -22.96 -4.10 -0.03
CA ASP A 287 -21.92 -4.98 0.52
C ASP A 287 -20.47 -4.60 0.09
N GLY A 288 -20.17 -3.29 0.00
CA GLY A 288 -18.86 -2.78 -0.42
C GLY A 288 -17.74 -3.04 0.59
N GLU A 289 -16.66 -3.67 0.13
CA GLU A 289 -15.54 -4.13 0.95
C GLU A 289 -14.20 -3.63 0.37
N PRO A 290 -13.38 -2.91 1.15
CA PRO A 290 -12.03 -2.54 0.73
C PRO A 290 -11.10 -3.76 0.68
N GLU A 291 -10.30 -3.92 -0.38
CA GLU A 291 -9.49 -5.15 -0.61
C GLU A 291 -8.07 -4.87 -1.11
N GLY A 292 -7.31 -4.08 -0.34
CA GLY A 292 -5.91 -3.77 -0.62
C GLY A 292 -5.66 -2.50 -1.45
N LEU A 293 -4.39 -2.07 -1.46
CA LEU A 293 -3.96 -0.85 -2.15
C LEU A 293 -2.52 -0.94 -2.64
N THR A 294 -2.20 -0.21 -3.72
CA THR A 294 -0.81 -0.06 -4.17
C THR A 294 -0.49 1.36 -4.62
N VAL A 295 0.78 1.75 -4.43
CA VAL A 295 1.30 3.04 -4.88
C VAL A 295 2.15 2.84 -6.14
N TRP A 296 1.59 3.16 -7.31
CA TRP A 296 2.27 3.05 -8.59
C TRP A 296 2.01 4.23 -9.51
N ASP A 297 3.04 4.97 -9.92
CA ASP A 297 2.85 6.05 -10.90
C ASP A 297 2.59 5.50 -12.31
N LEU A 298 1.39 5.75 -12.82
CA LEU A 298 0.89 5.29 -14.11
C LEU A 298 0.47 6.45 -15.03
N ASP A 299 0.87 7.69 -14.73
CA ASP A 299 0.62 8.84 -15.60
C ASP A 299 1.38 8.78 -16.95
N ASP A 300 2.32 7.83 -17.11
CA ASP A 300 3.04 7.57 -18.37
C ASP A 300 2.20 6.82 -19.43
N GLY A 301 1.02 6.32 -19.04
CA GLY A 301 0.07 5.64 -19.93
C GLY A 301 0.45 4.22 -20.30
N ARG A 302 1.40 3.58 -19.60
CA ARG A 302 1.74 2.16 -19.85
C ARG A 302 0.64 1.19 -19.44
N ALA A 303 -0.21 1.59 -18.49
CA ALA A 303 -1.39 0.84 -18.06
C ALA A 303 -2.63 1.35 -18.82
N PRO A 304 -3.30 0.52 -19.63
CA PRO A 304 -4.48 0.95 -20.38
C PRO A 304 -5.60 1.42 -19.45
N ASN A 305 -6.10 2.64 -19.70
CA ASN A 305 -7.19 3.30 -18.95
C ASN A 305 -6.91 3.62 -17.47
N ILE A 306 -5.71 3.32 -16.96
CA ILE A 306 -5.31 3.58 -15.58
C ILE A 306 -4.28 4.69 -15.57
N SER A 307 -4.40 5.61 -14.62
CA SER A 307 -3.42 6.69 -14.38
C SER A 307 -3.59 7.23 -12.96
N GLY A 308 -2.63 7.98 -12.45
CA GLY A 308 -2.53 8.32 -11.02
C GLY A 308 -1.36 7.60 -10.37
N GLN A 309 -1.31 7.66 -9.05
CA GLN A 309 -0.19 7.17 -8.24
C GLN A 309 -0.62 6.23 -7.11
N LEU A 310 -1.86 6.33 -6.62
CA LEU A 310 -2.42 5.40 -5.64
C LEU A 310 -3.64 4.72 -6.25
N HIS A 311 -3.71 3.40 -6.11
CA HIS A 311 -4.76 2.56 -6.66
C HIS A 311 -5.30 1.66 -5.56
N VAL A 312 -6.63 1.63 -5.40
CA VAL A 312 -7.29 0.99 -4.24
C VAL A 312 -8.45 0.14 -4.73
N PHE A 313 -8.49 -1.13 -4.31
CA PHE A 313 -9.57 -2.04 -4.67
C PHE A 313 -10.79 -1.85 -3.77
N MET A 314 -11.94 -1.90 -4.43
CA MET A 314 -13.25 -2.00 -3.83
C MET A 314 -13.95 -3.22 -4.41
N LEU A 315 -14.25 -4.19 -3.56
CA LEU A 315 -15.07 -5.33 -3.89
C LEU A 315 -16.53 -5.01 -3.55
N ASP A 316 -17.45 -5.34 -4.44
CA ASP A 316 -18.88 -5.40 -4.18
C ASP A 316 -19.21 -6.87 -3.88
N ASN A 317 -19.41 -7.23 -2.62
CA ASN A 317 -19.51 -8.62 -2.15
C ASN A 317 -20.93 -9.21 -2.37
N GLU A 318 -21.41 -9.10 -3.61
CA GLU A 318 -22.71 -9.63 -4.06
C GLU A 318 -22.65 -11.13 -4.44
N ILE A 319 -23.73 -11.70 -5.00
CA ILE A 319 -23.73 -13.10 -5.48
C ILE A 319 -22.69 -13.31 -6.61
N PHE A 320 -22.36 -12.23 -7.31
CA PHE A 320 -21.27 -12.15 -8.26
C PHE A 320 -20.47 -10.92 -7.90
N ASP A 321 -19.27 -11.13 -7.35
CA ASP A 321 -18.47 -10.00 -6.93
C ASP A 321 -18.14 -9.08 -8.11
N ASP A 322 -18.37 -7.77 -7.95
CA ASP A 322 -17.83 -6.75 -8.83
C ASP A 322 -16.59 -6.14 -8.19
N LEU A 323 -15.61 -5.76 -9.01
CA LEU A 323 -14.38 -5.15 -8.56
C LEU A 323 -14.16 -3.81 -9.25
N ASP A 324 -14.09 -2.77 -8.45
CA ASP A 324 -13.71 -1.43 -8.86
C ASP A 324 -12.28 -1.11 -8.39
N LEU A 325 -11.48 -0.47 -9.25
CA LEU A 325 -10.18 0.06 -8.88
C LEU A 325 -10.20 1.59 -8.91
N TYR A 326 -10.17 2.18 -7.73
CA TYR A 326 -10.18 3.62 -7.52
C TYR A 326 -8.79 4.19 -7.76
N HIS A 327 -8.70 5.42 -8.25
CA HIS A 327 -7.42 6.05 -8.59
C HIS A 327 -7.28 7.43 -7.97
N TYR A 328 -6.10 7.69 -7.41
CA TYR A 328 -5.76 8.96 -6.79
C TYR A 328 -4.46 9.54 -7.35
N THR A 329 -4.35 10.86 -7.30
CA THR A 329 -3.14 11.58 -7.70
C THR A 329 -2.70 12.58 -6.64
N ASN A 330 -1.41 12.93 -6.65
CA ASN A 330 -0.87 14.07 -5.91
C ASN A 330 -0.94 15.39 -6.70
N VAL A 331 -1.44 15.38 -7.95
CA VAL A 331 -1.37 16.54 -8.85
C VAL A 331 -2.68 17.32 -8.91
N TRP A 332 -2.67 18.54 -8.39
CA TRP A 332 -3.78 19.49 -8.39
C TRP A 332 -3.57 20.54 -9.48
N ARG A 333 -4.51 20.65 -10.41
CA ARG A 333 -4.35 21.51 -11.59
C ARG A 333 -5.09 22.82 -11.45
N VAL A 334 -4.46 23.89 -11.94
CA VAL A 334 -5.02 25.24 -11.96
C VAL A 334 -4.91 25.80 -13.38
N ASP A 335 -6.03 26.28 -13.92
CA ASP A 335 -6.14 26.98 -15.19
C ASP A 335 -7.23 28.05 -15.09
N ALA A 336 -6.84 29.32 -15.20
CA ALA A 336 -7.78 30.45 -15.13
C ALA A 336 -8.87 30.40 -16.20
N SER A 337 -8.64 29.69 -17.31
CA SER A 337 -9.58 29.50 -18.40
C SER A 337 -10.48 28.27 -18.25
N SER A 338 -10.28 27.45 -17.21
CA SER A 338 -11.02 26.20 -17.01
C SER A 338 -12.54 26.44 -16.96
N PRO A 339 -13.35 25.65 -17.69
CA PRO A 339 -14.80 25.77 -17.67
C PRO A 339 -15.42 25.22 -16.37
N CYS A 340 -14.67 24.49 -15.56
CA CYS A 340 -15.12 23.94 -14.27
C CYS A 340 -14.02 24.11 -13.20
N SER A 341 -14.09 23.39 -12.07
CA SER A 341 -13.24 23.69 -10.91
C SER A 341 -13.14 22.52 -9.90
N GLN A 342 -12.62 21.36 -10.35
CA GLN A 342 -12.43 20.17 -9.49
C GLN A 342 -10.95 19.81 -9.26
N GLY A 343 -10.01 20.44 -9.96
CA GLY A 343 -8.57 20.20 -9.79
C GLY A 343 -7.99 19.10 -10.67
N GLU A 344 -8.83 18.38 -11.41
CA GLU A 344 -8.45 17.29 -12.31
C GLU A 344 -7.88 17.77 -13.66
N PRO A 345 -7.24 16.89 -14.46
CA PRO A 345 -6.74 17.23 -15.80
C PRO A 345 -7.79 17.83 -16.74
N THR A 346 -8.99 17.27 -16.76
CA THR A 346 -10.11 17.72 -17.59
C THR A 346 -10.92 18.84 -16.92
N CYS A 347 -10.74 19.03 -15.60
CA CYS A 347 -11.47 20.01 -14.81
C CYS A 347 -10.60 20.79 -13.81
N PRO A 348 -9.56 21.53 -14.25
CA PRO A 348 -8.67 22.27 -13.34
C PRO A 348 -9.42 23.32 -12.51
N PHE A 349 -8.88 23.70 -11.36
CA PHE A 349 -9.34 24.88 -10.62
C PHE A 349 -9.13 26.15 -11.42
N ARG A 350 -10.03 27.12 -11.26
CA ARG A 350 -9.87 28.45 -11.89
C ARG A 350 -8.88 29.36 -11.17
N THR A 351 -8.63 29.12 -9.89
CA THR A 351 -7.78 29.98 -9.06
C THR A 351 -6.81 29.15 -8.23
N VAL A 352 -5.65 29.73 -7.93
CA VAL A 352 -4.66 29.12 -7.04
C VAL A 352 -5.21 29.05 -5.62
N THR A 353 -6.02 30.03 -5.19
CA THR A 353 -6.70 30.02 -3.90
C THR A 353 -7.65 28.82 -3.76
N ALA A 354 -8.42 28.48 -4.79
CA ALA A 354 -9.33 27.34 -4.74
C ALA A 354 -8.56 26.03 -4.52
N ALA A 355 -7.51 25.80 -5.32
CA ALA A 355 -6.64 24.63 -5.16
C ALA A 355 -5.97 24.61 -3.78
N ARG A 356 -5.41 25.74 -3.34
CA ARG A 356 -4.74 25.88 -2.04
C ARG A 356 -5.63 25.53 -0.85
N ASN A 357 -6.94 25.75 -0.94
CA ASN A 357 -7.86 25.49 0.15
C ASN A 357 -8.16 23.99 0.35
N VAL A 358 -7.77 23.15 -0.60
CA VAL A 358 -8.11 21.72 -0.61
C VAL A 358 -6.91 20.81 -0.85
N ILE A 359 -5.79 21.37 -1.33
CA ILE A 359 -4.54 20.64 -1.55
C ILE A 359 -3.97 20.10 -0.25
N PHE A 360 -3.47 18.87 -0.31
CA PHE A 360 -2.87 18.20 0.85
C PHE A 360 -1.39 18.58 0.99
N PRO A 361 -0.87 18.62 2.23
CA PRO A 361 0.57 18.67 2.47
C PRO A 361 1.27 17.52 1.73
N GLY A 362 2.35 17.82 1.02
CA GLY A 362 3.05 16.82 0.20
C GLY A 362 2.40 16.57 -1.16
N SER A 363 1.51 17.44 -1.64
CA SER A 363 1.00 17.36 -3.03
C SER A 363 1.69 18.35 -3.97
N GLU A 364 1.49 18.17 -5.28
CA GLU A 364 1.90 19.10 -6.33
C GLU A 364 0.73 19.94 -6.84
N MET A 365 0.94 21.24 -7.01
CA MET A 365 0.05 22.14 -7.73
C MET A 365 0.64 22.52 -9.08
N ARG A 366 0.03 22.05 -10.17
CA ARG A 366 0.41 22.39 -11.56
C ARG A 366 -0.45 23.53 -12.08
N ILE A 367 0.16 24.67 -12.36
CA ILE A 367 -0.52 25.91 -12.73
C ILE A 367 -0.24 26.22 -14.19
N SER A 368 -1.28 26.36 -15.00
CA SER A 368 -1.18 26.74 -16.41
C SER A 368 -0.73 28.19 -16.55
N ALA A 369 0.02 28.50 -17.60
CA ALA A 369 0.46 29.86 -17.88
C ALA A 369 -0.72 30.85 -17.90
N GLY A 370 -0.53 32.01 -17.27
CA GLY A 370 -1.61 32.99 -17.11
C GLY A 370 -1.35 34.00 -15.99
N VAL A 371 -2.32 34.91 -15.82
CA VAL A 371 -2.33 35.90 -14.74
C VAL A 371 -3.46 35.54 -13.77
N TYR A 372 -3.09 35.38 -12.50
CA TYR A 372 -3.96 35.02 -11.40
C TYR A 372 -3.97 36.18 -10.40
N PRO A 373 -4.91 37.15 -10.52
CA PRO A 373 -4.93 38.37 -9.73
C PRO A 373 -5.46 38.12 -8.31
N GLU A 374 -4.75 37.31 -7.54
CA GLU A 374 -5.10 36.90 -6.18
C GLU A 374 -3.94 37.12 -5.21
N ASN A 375 -4.27 37.51 -3.98
CA ASN A 375 -3.30 37.63 -2.90
C ASN A 375 -3.14 36.26 -2.24
N LEU A 376 -2.02 35.60 -2.52
CA LEU A 376 -1.80 34.23 -2.06
C LEU A 376 -0.89 34.18 -0.84
N SER A 377 -1.28 33.38 0.15
CA SER A 377 -0.44 32.97 1.27
C SER A 377 -0.40 31.45 1.34
N ILE A 378 0.79 30.88 1.18
CA ILE A 378 1.03 29.44 1.20
C ILE A 378 1.83 29.12 2.45
N SER A 379 1.23 28.33 3.33
CA SER A 379 1.87 27.80 4.54
C SER A 379 1.96 26.28 4.51
N THR A 380 1.26 25.63 3.57
CA THR A 380 1.26 24.18 3.38
C THR A 380 2.48 23.79 2.55
N PRO A 381 3.25 22.76 2.95
CA PRO A 381 4.35 22.27 2.13
C PRO A 381 3.77 21.60 0.87
N ILE A 382 3.87 22.29 -0.26
CA ILE A 382 3.43 21.80 -1.58
C ILE A 382 4.50 22.13 -2.63
N ARG A 383 4.52 21.35 -3.70
CA ARG A 383 5.28 21.68 -4.91
C ARG A 383 4.41 22.56 -5.78
N MET A 384 4.97 23.62 -6.36
CA MET A 384 4.26 24.43 -7.35
C MET A 384 5.03 24.42 -8.66
N THR A 385 4.37 24.03 -9.74
CA THR A 385 4.98 23.91 -11.07
C THR A 385 4.18 24.75 -12.06
N ALA A 386 4.86 25.62 -12.80
CA ALA A 386 4.27 26.31 -13.94
C ALA A 386 4.29 25.40 -15.17
N THR A 387 3.18 25.32 -15.90
CA THR A 387 3.05 24.54 -17.13
C THR A 387 2.74 25.46 -18.31
N ASN A 388 3.28 25.12 -19.48
CA ASN A 388 3.02 25.84 -20.74
C ASN A 388 3.38 27.34 -20.76
N GLY A 389 4.27 27.79 -19.88
CA GLY A 389 4.77 29.17 -19.88
C GLY A 389 4.91 29.80 -18.50
N THR A 390 4.73 31.11 -18.42
CA THR A 390 4.89 31.89 -17.18
C THR A 390 3.57 32.04 -16.45
N VAL A 391 3.60 31.81 -15.13
CA VAL A 391 2.50 32.05 -14.20
C VAL A 391 2.79 33.33 -13.41
N ARG A 392 1.85 34.27 -13.39
CA ARG A 392 1.92 35.47 -12.54
C ARG A 392 0.79 35.43 -11.52
N ILE A 393 1.14 35.29 -10.23
CA ILE A 393 0.20 35.30 -9.11
C ILE A 393 0.31 36.66 -8.40
N GLY A 394 -0.82 37.29 -8.14
CA GLY A 394 -0.90 38.63 -7.58
C GLY A 394 -1.04 39.73 -8.63
N ASN A 395 -1.15 40.97 -8.14
CA ASN A 395 -1.34 42.17 -8.96
C ASN A 395 -0.02 42.72 -9.54
#